data_AF-A0A0N5BPB8-F1
#
_entry.id   AF-A0A0N5BPB8-F1
#
_cell.length_a   1.000
_cell.length_b   1.000
_cell.length_c   1.000
_cell.angle_alpha   90.00
_cell.angle_beta   90.00
_cell.angle_gamma   90.00
#
_symmetry.space_group_name_H-M   'P 1'
#
loop_
_entity.id
_entity.type
_entity.pdbx_description
1 polymer ?
#
loop_
_entity_poly.entity_id
_entity_poly.type
_entity_poly.pdbx_seq_one_letter_code
_entity_poly.pdbx_strand_id
1 'polypeptide(L)'
;MVLPAMLYGWETWNLRKSDKKKLKVTQRVMERRILGVTRRDEIHNEDLRKQTNFNDIVHSAFTNKLRWAGHIARRIDNRWAQKTTFWRPYDMTRPLGRPKT
;
A
#
# COMPACT_ATOMS: atom_id res chain seq x y z
N MET A 1 2.02 -17.61 -4.89
CA MET A 1 1.54 -16.39 -5.58
C MET A 1 0.43 -15.70 -4.76
N VAL A 2 0.72 -15.21 -3.55
CA VAL A 2 -0.32 -14.61 -2.64
C VAL A 2 -0.11 -13.10 -2.42
N LEU A 3 1.14 -12.64 -2.50
CA LEU A 3 1.51 -11.23 -2.35
C LEU A 3 0.81 -10.27 -3.33
N PRO A 4 0.63 -10.59 -4.63
CA PRO A 4 -0.05 -9.70 -5.57
C PRO A 4 -1.54 -9.49 -5.22
N ALA A 5 -2.23 -10.55 -4.80
CA ALA A 5 -3.63 -10.48 -4.39
C ALA A 5 -3.81 -9.65 -3.11
N MET A 6 -2.85 -9.78 -2.17
CA MET A 6 -2.82 -8.96 -0.96
C MET A 6 -2.56 -7.47 -1.26
N LEU A 7 -1.69 -7.18 -2.22
CA LEU A 7 -1.40 -5.82 -2.69
C LEU A 7 -2.62 -5.15 -3.32
N TYR A 8 -3.38 -5.88 -4.13
CA TYR A 8 -4.55 -5.36 -4.84
C TYR A 8 -5.60 -4.74 -3.89
N GLY A 9 -5.94 -5.44 -2.79
CA GLY A 9 -6.88 -4.90 -1.80
C GLY A 9 -6.35 -3.69 -1.03
N TRP A 10 -5.02 -3.52 -0.99
CA TRP A 10 -4.37 -2.44 -0.24
C TRP A 10 -4.05 -1.19 -1.08
N GLU A 11 -3.96 -1.34 -2.41
CA GLU A 11 -3.79 -0.25 -3.37
C GLU A 11 -4.90 0.80 -3.28
N THR A 12 -6.11 0.36 -2.94
CA THR A 12 -7.30 1.21 -2.85
C THR A 12 -7.41 2.03 -1.56
N TRP A 13 -6.55 1.81 -0.56
CA TRP A 13 -6.64 2.50 0.74
C TRP A 13 -5.51 3.51 0.98
N ASN A 14 -5.83 4.52 1.81
CA ASN A 14 -4.87 5.55 2.20
C ASN A 14 -3.86 4.95 3.19
N LEU A 15 -2.69 4.53 2.68
CA LEU A 15 -1.64 3.84 3.45
C LEU A 15 -1.10 4.68 4.63
N ARG A 16 -1.67 4.48 5.82
CA ARG A 16 -1.14 5.07 7.05
C ARG A 16 0.11 4.31 7.50
N LYS A 17 0.93 4.92 8.37
CA LYS A 17 2.14 4.28 8.93
C LYS A 17 1.82 2.93 9.62
N SER A 18 0.67 2.84 10.30
CA SER A 18 0.18 1.61 10.93
C SER A 18 -0.03 0.49 9.91
N ASP A 19 -0.61 0.82 8.75
CA ASP A 19 -0.99 -0.16 7.74
C ASP A 19 0.26 -0.67 7.02
N LYS A 20 1.21 0.21 6.74
CA LYS A 20 2.54 -0.17 6.24
C LYS A 20 3.25 -1.15 7.17
N LYS A 21 3.14 -0.96 8.50
CA LYS A 21 3.73 -1.88 9.48
C LYS A 21 3.05 -3.25 9.43
N LYS A 22 1.72 -3.29 9.35
CA LYS A 22 0.95 -4.54 9.21
C LYS A 22 1.33 -5.29 7.91
N LEU A 23 1.41 -4.58 6.78
CA LEU A 23 1.85 -5.15 5.50
C LEU A 23 3.23 -5.82 5.61
N LYS A 24 4.21 -5.13 6.22
CA LYS A 24 5.55 -5.69 6.41
C LYS A 24 5.55 -6.93 7.30
N VAL A 25 4.71 -6.98 8.33
CA VAL A 25 4.58 -8.16 9.20
C VAL A 25 3.98 -9.33 8.41
N THR A 26 2.89 -9.11 7.67
CA THR A 26 2.23 -10.17 6.90
C THR A 26 3.15 -10.71 5.80
N GLN A 27 3.86 -9.84 5.08
CA GLN A 27 4.87 -10.25 4.09
C GLN A 27 5.90 -11.19 4.71
N ARG A 28 6.47 -10.83 5.87
CA ARG A 28 7.47 -11.66 6.57
C ARG A 28 6.92 -13.01 7.02
N VAL A 29 5.66 -13.06 7.46
CA VAL A 29 5.00 -14.32 7.82
C VAL A 29 4.84 -15.21 6.60
N MET A 30 4.47 -14.65 5.45
CA MET A 30 4.37 -15.40 4.20
C MET A 30 5.74 -15.88 3.71
N GLU A 31 6.76 -15.03 3.71
CA GLU A 31 8.13 -15.39 3.32
C GLU A 31 8.65 -16.57 4.14
N ARG A 32 8.49 -16.50 5.47
CA ARG A 32 8.87 -17.60 6.36
C ARG A 32 8.11 -18.89 6.07
N ARG A 33 6.81 -18.79 5.80
CA ARG A 33 5.97 -19.96 5.49
C ARG A 33 6.34 -20.60 4.15
N ILE A 34 6.73 -19.80 3.16
CA ILE A 34 7.20 -20.30 1.86
C ILE A 34 8.54 -21.02 2.02
N LEU A 35 9.45 -20.44 2.80
CA LEU A 35 10.78 -21.01 3.06
C LEU A 35 10.78 -22.13 4.12
N GLY A 36 9.63 -22.43 4.75
CA GLY A 36 9.51 -23.45 5.79
C GLY A 36 10.24 -23.13 7.10
N VAL A 37 10.70 -21.90 7.28
CA VAL A 37 11.54 -21.49 8.43
C VAL A 37 10.70 -20.86 9.52
N THR A 38 11.06 -21.20 10.75
CA THR A 38 10.41 -20.74 11.96
C THR A 38 11.21 -19.61 12.60
N ARG A 39 10.67 -18.99 13.66
CA ARG A 39 11.43 -18.01 14.45
C ARG A 39 12.60 -18.62 15.21
N ARG A 40 12.65 -19.96 15.35
CA ARG A 40 13.71 -20.66 16.07
C ARG A 40 14.99 -20.80 15.26
N ASP A 41 14.89 -20.67 13.94
CA ASP A 41 16.02 -20.72 13.03
C ASP A 41 16.88 -19.44 13.07
N GLU A 42 16.46 -18.43 13.86
CA GLU A 42 17.16 -17.15 14.09
C GLU A 42 17.62 -16.42 12.82
N ILE A 43 17.00 -16.72 11.68
CA ILE A 43 17.36 -16.13 10.39
C ILE A 43 17.02 -14.65 10.40
N HIS A 44 18.04 -13.83 10.10
CA HIS A 44 17.87 -12.39 10.00
C HIS A 44 16.88 -12.03 8.89
N ASN A 45 16.12 -10.96 9.12
CA ASN A 45 15.17 -10.46 8.13
C ASN A 45 15.85 -10.03 6.82
N GLU A 46 17.15 -9.70 6.85
CA GLU A 46 17.92 -9.37 5.66
C GLU A 46 18.22 -10.59 4.81
N ASP A 47 18.52 -11.73 5.43
CA ASP A 47 18.78 -12.98 4.72
C ASP A 47 17.50 -13.57 4.13
N LEU A 48 16.38 -13.46 4.86
CA LEU A 48 15.06 -13.79 4.33
C LEU A 48 14.73 -12.97 3.07
N ARG A 49 15.06 -11.67 3.07
CA ARG A 49 14.89 -10.78 1.91
C ARG A 49 15.79 -11.16 0.74
N LYS A 50 17.06 -11.50 1.00
CA LYS A 50 18.00 -11.94 -0.05
C LYS A 50 17.54 -13.25 -0.69
N GLN A 51 17.07 -14.21 0.11
CA GLN A 51 16.60 -15.51 -0.39
C GLN A 51 15.33 -15.39 -1.23
N THR A 52 14.38 -14.55 -0.82
CA THR A 52 13.10 -14.44 -1.54
C THR A 52 13.11 -13.42 -2.68
N ASN A 53 14.10 -12.52 -2.72
CA ASN A 53 14.24 -11.45 -3.70
C ASN A 53 12.95 -10.60 -3.87
N PHE A 54 12.09 -10.57 -2.83
CA PHE A 54 10.84 -9.81 -2.88
C PHE A 54 11.14 -8.33 -2.67
N ASN A 55 10.66 -7.53 -3.63
CA ASN A 55 10.69 -6.07 -3.50
C ASN A 55 9.83 -5.62 -2.31
N ASP A 56 10.17 -4.51 -1.65
CA ASP A 56 9.39 -4.03 -0.49
C ASP A 56 7.92 -3.83 -0.91
N ILE A 57 6.98 -4.46 -0.19
CA ILE A 57 5.55 -4.37 -0.49
C ILE A 57 5.07 -2.92 -0.49
N VAL A 58 5.70 -2.05 0.31
CA VAL A 58 5.40 -0.62 0.34
C VAL A 58 5.84 0.06 -0.96
N HIS A 59 6.99 -0.31 -1.51
CA HIS A 59 7.45 0.20 -2.80
C HIS A 59 6.55 -0.28 -3.94
N SER A 60 6.15 -1.55 -3.93
CA SER A 60 5.21 -2.10 -4.94
C SER A 60 3.85 -1.40 -4.86
N ALA A 61 3.30 -1.21 -3.66
CA ALA A 61 2.04 -0.49 -3.46
C ALA A 61 2.14 0.98 -3.95
N PHE A 62 3.26 1.64 -3.69
CA PHE A 62 3.48 3.01 -4.15
C PHE A 62 3.58 3.08 -5.68
N THR A 63 4.32 2.18 -6.31
CA THR A 63 4.45 2.10 -7.77
C THR A 63 3.10 1.82 -8.42
N ASN A 64 2.29 0.91 -7.88
CA ASN A 64 0.95 0.64 -8.40
C ASN A 64 0.00 1.83 -8.20
N LYS A 65 0.09 2.54 -7.07
CA LYS A 65 -0.64 3.80 -6.87
C LYS A 65 -0.25 4.85 -7.91
N LEU A 66 1.04 5.01 -8.22
CA LEU A 66 1.51 5.92 -9.27
C LEU A 66 1.04 5.47 -10.67
N ARG A 67 1.08 4.17 -10.97
CA ARG A 67 0.54 3.62 -12.22
C ARG A 67 -0.96 3.90 -12.37
N TRP A 68 -1.72 3.73 -11.30
CA TRP A 68 -3.15 4.06 -11.26
C TRP A 68 -3.39 5.56 -11.45
N ALA A 69 -2.66 6.41 -10.74
CA ALA A 69 -2.74 7.86 -10.90
C ALA A 69 -2.42 8.29 -12.34
N GLY A 70 -1.35 7.73 -12.93
CA GLY A 70 -1.00 7.98 -14.33
C GLY A 70 -1.99 7.38 -15.35
N HIS A 71 -2.71 6.31 -14.98
CA HIS A 71 -3.81 5.79 -15.79
C HIS A 71 -5.00 6.76 -15.77
N ILE A 72 -5.40 7.24 -14.59
CA ILE A 72 -6.47 8.24 -14.45
C ILE A 72 -6.12 9.56 -15.13
N ALA A 73 -4.86 10.01 -15.03
CA ALA A 73 -4.40 11.23 -15.68
C ALA A 73 -4.44 11.17 -17.21
N ARG A 74 -4.21 9.99 -17.80
CA ARG A 74 -4.31 9.78 -19.25
C ARG A 74 -5.74 9.59 -19.74
N ARG A 75 -6.67 9.23 -18.86
CA ARG A 75 -8.09 9.11 -19.19
C ARG A 75 -8.75 10.48 -19.14
N ILE A 76 -9.17 11.00 -20.30
CA ILE A 76 -10.03 12.18 -20.41
C ILE A 76 -11.48 11.70 -20.36
N ASP A 77 -11.89 11.16 -19.22
CA ASP A 77 -13.27 10.76 -18.97
C ASP A 77 -13.75 11.50 -17.73
N ASN A 78 -14.85 12.26 -17.87
CA ASN A 78 -15.43 13.14 -16.84
C ASN A 78 -16.07 12.37 -15.65
N ARG A 79 -15.56 11.16 -15.37
CA ARG A 79 -16.01 10.25 -14.31
C ARG A 79 -15.55 10.74 -12.94
N TRP A 80 -16.29 10.30 -11.92
CA TRP A 80 -16.02 10.60 -10.51
C TRP A 80 -14.57 10.35 -10.09
N ALA A 81 -13.94 9.28 -10.59
CA ALA A 81 -12.54 8.97 -10.25
C ALA A 81 -11.55 10.07 -10.68
N GLN A 82 -11.74 10.69 -11.85
CA GLN A 82 -10.93 11.82 -12.31
C GLN A 82 -11.21 13.05 -11.44
N LYS A 83 -12.50 13.38 -11.25
CA LYS A 83 -12.92 14.51 -10.42
C LYS A 83 -12.33 14.43 -9.02
N THR A 84 -12.49 13.31 -8.31
CA THR A 84 -11.96 13.12 -6.95
C THR A 84 -10.43 13.17 -6.89
N THR A 85 -9.73 12.69 -7.91
CA THR A 85 -8.25 12.69 -7.93
C THR A 85 -7.67 14.09 -8.17
N PHE A 86 -8.26 14.87 -9.07
CA PHE A 86 -7.84 16.24 -9.39
C PHE A 86 -8.52 17.30 -8.52
N TRP A 87 -9.50 16.91 -7.69
CA TRP A 87 -10.20 17.82 -6.80
C TRP A 87 -9.22 18.48 -5.83
N ARG A 88 -9.09 19.80 -5.94
CA ARG A 88 -8.31 20.62 -5.03
C ARG A 88 -9.25 21.69 -4.45
N PRO A 89 -9.52 21.68 -3.14
CA PRO A 89 -10.34 22.69 -2.50
C PRO A 89 -9.47 23.93 -2.24
N TYR A 90 -9.17 24.70 -3.29
CA TYR A 90 -8.47 25.99 -3.10
C TYR A 90 -9.41 27.10 -2.65
N ASP A 91 -10.69 27.04 -3.04
CA ASP A 91 -11.68 28.08 -2.73
C ASP A 91 -12.60 27.76 -1.54
N MET A 92 -12.36 26.62 -0.86
CA MET A 92 -13.23 26.18 0.24
C MET A 92 -12.41 25.88 1.50
N THR A 93 -12.54 26.74 2.50
CA THR A 93 -12.11 26.45 3.86
C THR A 93 -12.97 25.33 4.43
N ARG A 94 -12.33 24.26 4.93
CA ARG A 94 -13.03 23.21 5.67
C ARG A 94 -13.73 23.87 6.87
N PRO A 95 -15.06 23.74 7.03
CA PRO A 95 -15.74 24.32 8.19
C PRO A 95 -15.15 23.73 9.47
N LEU A 96 -14.95 24.58 10.49
CA LEU A 96 -14.56 24.11 11.81
C LEU A 96 -15.60 23.06 12.26
N GLY A 97 -15.14 21.85 12.53
CA GLY A 97 -16.00 20.78 13.02
C GLY A 97 -16.69 21.19 14.32
N ARG A 98 -17.85 20.59 14.59
CA ARG A 98 -18.59 20.84 15.83
C ARG A 98 -17.67 20.60 17.05
N PRO A 99 -17.56 21.56 17.99
CA PRO A 99 -16.82 21.33 19.22
C PRO A 99 -17.41 20.14 19.95
N LYS A 100 -16.54 19.33 20.57
CA LYS A 100 -16.95 18.23 21.41
C LYS A 100 -17.61 18.81 22.67
N THR A 101 -18.88 18.51 22.89
CA THR A 101 -19.51 18.57 24.22
C THR A 101 -18.95 17.46 25.09
#